data_AF-A0A7K4FFU3-F1
#
_entry.id   AF-A0A7K4FFU3-F1
#
_cell.length_a   1.000
_cell.length_b   1.000
_cell.length_c   1.000
_cell.angle_alpha   90.00
_cell.angle_beta   90.00
_cell.angle_gamma   90.00
#
_symmetry.space_group_name_H-M   'P 1'
#
loop_
_entity.id
_entity.type
_entity.pdbx_description
1 polymer ?
#
loop_
_entity_poly.entity_id
_entity_poly.type
_entity_poly.pdbx_seq_one_letter_code
_entity_poly.pdbx_strand_id
1 'polypeptide(L)'
;MSDVRTVAPATPVPDSLPRPIRDIVVGYDGSDASARACSIAIRIAGLLGARVHLVHAGELRPEIVEPRTEEEIASVDRSVAAAMDLVKSYSERLGVPLRIISREDSPATAILAVQEEVDADLILVGTRGLHAAPKLFLGSVSTEVLARSRVPVTIVP
;
A
#
# COMPACT_ATOMS: atom_id res chain seq x y z
N MET A 1 -52.44 -14.73 11.94
CA MET A 1 -51.34 -14.48 10.99
C MET A 1 -50.43 -13.45 11.63
N SER A 2 -49.29 -13.89 12.18
CA SER A 2 -48.36 -13.02 12.92
C SER A 2 -47.36 -12.38 11.97
N ASP A 3 -47.28 -11.06 11.99
CA ASP A 3 -46.29 -10.26 11.26
C ASP A 3 -44.90 -10.40 11.91
N VAL A 4 -44.01 -11.16 11.29
CA VAL A 4 -42.57 -11.13 11.59
C VAL A 4 -41.98 -9.91 10.89
N ARG A 5 -41.78 -8.83 11.66
CA ARG A 5 -40.91 -7.72 11.22
C ARG A 5 -39.46 -8.16 11.42
N THR A 6 -38.80 -8.53 10.32
CA THR A 6 -37.36 -8.73 10.27
C THR A 6 -36.66 -7.39 10.49
N VAL A 7 -36.17 -7.16 11.70
CA VAL A 7 -35.23 -6.06 11.99
C VAL A 7 -33.87 -6.52 11.45
N ALA A 8 -33.36 -5.85 10.42
CA ALA A 8 -31.99 -6.06 9.95
C ALA A 8 -31.02 -5.82 11.13
N PRO A 9 -29.99 -6.66 11.33
CA PRO A 9 -29.04 -6.46 12.43
C PRO A 9 -28.39 -5.10 12.26
N ALA A 10 -28.56 -4.22 13.26
CA ALA A 10 -27.87 -2.95 13.30
C ALA A 10 -26.36 -3.23 13.29
N THR A 11 -25.66 -2.74 12.27
CA THR A 11 -24.20 -2.74 12.25
C THR A 11 -23.76 -1.91 13.45
N PRO A 12 -22.99 -2.48 14.41
CA PRO A 12 -22.54 -1.71 15.55
C PRO A 12 -21.69 -0.55 15.04
N VAL A 13 -22.14 0.68 15.29
CA VAL A 13 -21.32 1.87 15.13
C VAL A 13 -20.27 1.79 16.24
N PRO A 14 -18.97 1.82 15.93
CA PRO A 14 -17.94 1.74 16.97
C PRO A 14 -18.14 2.87 18.00
N ASP A 15 -18.13 2.52 19.29
CA ASP A 15 -18.34 3.46 20.41
C ASP A 15 -17.23 4.53 20.55
N SER A 16 -16.20 4.49 19.70
CA SER A 16 -15.10 5.44 19.68
C SER A 16 -15.04 6.20 18.37
N LEU A 17 -14.77 7.51 18.46
CA LEU A 17 -14.44 8.31 17.29
C LEU A 17 -13.23 7.67 16.57
N PRO A 18 -13.20 7.68 15.23
CA PRO A 18 -12.08 7.14 14.49
C PRO A 18 -10.77 7.76 14.97
N ARG A 19 -9.76 6.92 15.20
CA ARG A 19 -8.44 7.41 15.60
C ARG A 19 -7.89 8.37 14.54
N PRO A 20 -7.24 9.49 14.91
CA PRO A 20 -6.61 10.39 13.95
C PRO A 20 -5.53 9.66 13.16
N ILE A 21 -5.50 9.86 11.84
CA ILE A 21 -4.46 9.27 10.98
C ILE A 21 -3.14 9.99 11.26
N ARG A 22 -2.14 9.24 11.75
CA ARG A 22 -0.78 9.71 12.08
C ARG A 22 0.30 8.90 11.37
N ASP A 23 0.02 7.64 11.07
CA ASP A 23 0.95 6.72 10.44
C ASP A 23 0.30 6.08 9.21
N ILE A 24 0.90 6.32 8.04
CA ILE A 24 0.36 5.89 6.75
C ILE A 24 1.34 4.92 6.11
N VAL A 25 0.90 3.70 5.80
CA VAL A 25 1.69 2.72 5.05
C VAL A 25 1.36 2.79 3.57
N VAL A 26 2.38 2.71 2.72
CA VAL A 26 2.21 2.69 1.26
C VAL A 26 2.98 1.52 0.67
N GLY A 27 2.31 0.66 -0.08
CA GLY A 27 2.98 -0.36 -0.91
C GLY A 27 3.57 0.25 -2.17
N TYR A 28 4.87 0.02 -2.41
CA TYR A 28 5.60 0.62 -3.54
C TYR A 28 6.44 -0.42 -4.30
N ASP A 29 6.17 -0.54 -5.59
CA ASP A 29 6.86 -1.44 -6.51
C ASP A 29 7.48 -0.71 -7.71
N GLY A 30 7.41 0.63 -7.74
CA GLY A 30 7.91 1.45 -8.85
C GLY A 30 6.97 1.59 -10.05
N SER A 31 5.81 0.93 -10.03
CA SER A 31 4.77 1.15 -11.05
C SER A 31 4.11 2.52 -10.94
N ASP A 32 3.50 3.00 -12.04
CA ASP A 32 2.77 4.28 -12.05
C ASP A 32 1.65 4.36 -11.00
N ALA A 33 0.95 3.23 -10.76
CA ALA A 33 -0.13 3.18 -9.78
C ALA A 33 0.41 3.28 -8.35
N SER A 34 1.52 2.61 -8.03
CA SER A 34 2.14 2.74 -6.71
C SER A 34 2.80 4.10 -6.50
N ALA A 35 3.35 4.72 -7.55
CA ALA A 35 3.82 6.11 -7.53
C ALA A 35 2.68 7.11 -7.26
N ARG A 36 1.52 6.94 -7.90
CA ARG A 36 0.33 7.75 -7.58
C ARG A 36 -0.14 7.54 -6.15
N ALA A 37 -0.18 6.29 -5.68
CA ALA A 37 -0.53 5.98 -4.30
C ALA A 37 0.39 6.68 -3.29
N CYS A 38 1.69 6.65 -3.53
CA CYS A 38 2.68 7.32 -2.70
C CYS A 38 2.51 8.85 -2.71
N SER A 39 2.33 9.45 -3.90
CA SER A 39 2.10 10.89 -4.02
C SER A 39 0.86 11.35 -3.25
N ILE A 40 -0.23 10.57 -3.30
CA ILE A 40 -1.45 10.84 -2.53
C ILE A 40 -1.18 10.70 -1.03
N ALA A 41 -0.49 9.64 -0.60
CA ALA A 41 -0.15 9.42 0.80
C ALA A 41 0.65 10.59 1.40
N ILE A 42 1.66 11.07 0.67
CA ILE A 42 2.48 12.22 1.10
C ILE A 42 1.61 13.48 1.22
N ARG A 43 0.69 13.71 0.28
CA ARG A 43 -0.23 14.86 0.34
C ARG A 43 -1.20 14.76 1.53
N ILE A 44 -1.75 13.57 1.78
CA ILE A 44 -2.60 13.31 2.95
C ILE A 44 -1.79 13.56 4.23
N ALA A 45 -0.57 13.02 4.30
CA ALA A 45 0.30 13.19 5.45
C ALA A 45 0.62 14.65 5.74
N GLY A 46 0.93 15.45 4.71
CA GLY A 46 1.15 16.88 4.85
C GLY A 46 -0.07 17.65 5.36
N LEU A 47 -1.28 17.25 4.94
CA LEU A 47 -2.53 17.87 5.41
C LEU A 47 -2.87 17.50 6.86
N LEU A 48 -2.48 16.30 7.30
CA LEU A 48 -2.84 15.75 8.61
C LEU A 48 -1.72 15.86 9.65
N GLY A 49 -0.52 16.30 9.26
CA GLY A 49 0.66 16.25 10.14
C GLY A 49 1.11 14.82 10.45
N ALA A 50 0.83 13.88 9.55
CA ALA A 50 1.15 12.46 9.68
C ALA A 50 2.51 12.12 9.03
N ARG A 51 2.93 10.86 9.17
CA ARG A 51 4.13 10.30 8.53
C ARG A 51 3.80 9.18 7.56
N VAL A 52 4.68 8.97 6.59
CA VAL A 52 4.57 7.93 5.57
C VAL A 52 5.64 6.86 5.79
N HIS A 53 5.23 5.60 5.78
CA HIS A 53 6.07 4.41 5.74
C HIS A 53 5.92 3.76 4.36
N LEU A 54 6.89 3.99 3.49
CA LEU A 54 6.92 3.41 2.15
C LEU A 54 7.53 2.01 2.23
N VAL A 55 6.74 1.00 1.89
CA VAL A 55 7.10 -0.40 1.95
C VAL A 55 7.40 -0.90 0.55
N HIS A 56 8.61 -1.39 0.37
CA HIS A 56 9.02 -2.10 -0.84
C HIS A 56 9.37 -3.53 -0.48
N ALA A 57 8.74 -4.47 -1.19
CA ALA A 57 9.03 -5.88 -1.04
C ALA A 57 9.97 -6.30 -2.17
N GLY A 58 11.16 -6.77 -1.82
CA GLY A 58 12.03 -7.51 -2.73
C GLY A 58 11.39 -8.87 -2.99
N GLU A 59 11.13 -9.20 -4.25
CA GLU A 59 10.43 -10.44 -4.61
C GLU A 59 11.25 -11.67 -4.18
N LEU A 60 10.74 -12.45 -3.23
CA LEU A 60 10.96 -13.90 -3.22
C LEU A 60 10.28 -14.45 -4.47
N ARG A 61 11.07 -14.73 -5.50
CA ARG A 61 10.55 -15.06 -6.83
C ARG A 61 9.83 -16.41 -6.82
N PRO A 62 8.55 -16.47 -7.20
CA PRO A 62 7.97 -17.74 -7.61
C PRO A 62 8.64 -18.19 -8.91
N GLU A 63 8.99 -19.48 -9.02
CA GLU A 63 9.62 -20.14 -10.19
C GLU A 63 8.86 -19.99 -11.54
N ILE A 64 7.76 -19.24 -11.58
CA ILE A 64 6.75 -19.25 -12.63
C ILE A 64 6.83 -18.02 -13.56
N VAL A 65 7.66 -17.02 -13.26
CA VAL A 65 7.87 -15.84 -14.15
C VAL A 65 8.96 -16.18 -15.17
N GLU A 66 8.75 -15.78 -16.43
CA GLU A 66 9.72 -15.93 -17.53
C GLU A 66 11.16 -15.64 -17.06
N PRO A 67 12.14 -16.48 -17.45
CA PRO A 67 13.51 -16.31 -17.00
C PRO A 67 14.05 -14.96 -17.46
N ARG A 68 14.17 -14.01 -16.53
CA ARG A 68 14.89 -12.75 -16.72
C ARG A 68 16.38 -12.99 -16.52
N THR A 69 17.19 -12.33 -17.33
CA THR A 69 18.64 -12.24 -17.14
C THR A 69 18.97 -11.43 -15.89
N GLU A 70 20.13 -11.71 -15.27
CA GLU A 70 20.66 -10.94 -14.14
C GLU A 70 20.73 -9.42 -14.44
N GLU A 71 20.99 -9.08 -15.70
CA GLU A 71 21.09 -7.69 -16.15
C GLU A 71 19.72 -6.98 -16.20
N GLU A 72 18.67 -7.67 -16.67
CA GLU A 72 17.29 -7.16 -16.65
C GLU A 72 16.80 -6.94 -15.22
N ILE A 73 17.13 -7.86 -14.32
CA ILE A 73 16.82 -7.76 -12.89
C ILE A 73 17.47 -6.53 -12.29
N ALA A 74 18.79 -6.41 -12.45
CA ALA A 74 19.54 -5.28 -11.91
C ALA A 74 19.06 -3.95 -12.52
N SER A 75 18.55 -3.96 -13.76
CA SER A 75 17.95 -2.78 -14.39
C SER A 75 16.64 -2.37 -13.74
N VAL A 76 15.77 -3.33 -13.40
CA VAL A 76 14.52 -3.06 -12.68
C VAL A 76 14.82 -2.49 -11.30
N ASP A 77 15.73 -3.13 -10.55
CA ASP A 77 16.10 -2.68 -9.20
C ASP A 77 16.67 -1.25 -9.20
N ARG A 78 17.56 -0.94 -10.17
CA ARG A 78 18.07 0.43 -10.36
C ARG A 78 16.95 1.43 -10.66
N SER A 79 15.98 1.03 -11.46
CA SER A 79 14.84 1.91 -11.82
C SER A 79 13.96 2.20 -10.62
N VAL A 80 13.67 1.18 -9.79
CA VAL A 80 12.91 1.33 -8.55
C VAL A 80 13.66 2.21 -7.55
N ALA A 81 14.97 2.01 -7.39
CA ALA A 81 15.80 2.83 -6.51
C ALA A 81 15.78 4.32 -6.92
N ALA A 82 15.95 4.62 -8.21
CA ALA A 82 15.86 5.98 -8.72
C ALA A 82 14.46 6.60 -8.48
N ALA A 83 13.40 5.81 -8.61
CA ALA A 83 12.05 6.26 -8.35
C ALA A 83 11.81 6.56 -6.85
N MET A 84 12.41 5.77 -5.95
CA MET A 84 12.39 6.05 -4.51
C MET A 84 13.13 7.34 -4.14
N ASP A 85 14.25 7.66 -4.82
CA ASP A 85 14.96 8.92 -4.60
C ASP A 85 14.11 10.14 -4.99
N LEU A 86 13.31 10.03 -6.05
CA LEU A 86 12.34 11.05 -6.44
C LEU A 86 11.25 11.21 -5.39
N VAL A 87 10.73 10.10 -4.85
CA VAL A 87 9.73 10.11 -3.76
C VAL A 87 10.29 10.80 -2.52
N LYS A 88 11.53 10.47 -2.14
CA LYS A 88 12.21 11.09 -0.99
C LYS A 88 12.33 12.60 -1.17
N SER A 89 12.83 13.03 -2.32
CA SER A 89 12.95 14.46 -2.67
C SER A 89 11.60 15.19 -2.63
N TYR A 90 10.54 14.53 -3.11
CA TYR A 90 9.18 15.07 -3.08
C TYR A 90 8.63 15.21 -1.65
N SER A 91 8.87 14.22 -0.79
CA SER A 91 8.47 14.25 0.62
C SER A 91 9.20 15.34 1.40
N GLU A 92 10.52 15.49 1.19
CA GLU A 92 11.34 16.53 1.81
C GLU A 92 10.86 17.93 1.42
N ARG A 93 10.55 18.15 0.14
CA ARG A 93 10.00 19.43 -0.35
C ARG A 93 8.69 19.83 0.33
N LEU A 94 7.89 18.84 0.74
CA LEU A 94 6.62 19.05 1.43
C LEU A 94 6.72 19.00 2.96
N GLY A 95 7.93 18.79 3.51
CA GLY A 95 8.14 18.68 4.96
C GLY A 95 7.48 17.45 5.60
N VAL A 96 7.21 16.41 4.81
CA VAL A 96 6.53 15.19 5.28
C VAL A 96 7.56 14.16 5.74
N PRO A 97 7.46 13.63 6.98
CA PRO A 97 8.33 12.55 7.42
C PRO A 97 8.08 11.27 6.62
N LEU A 98 9.13 10.78 5.96
CA LEU A 98 9.10 9.55 5.17
C LEU A 98 10.12 8.55 5.71
N ARG A 99 9.67 7.32 5.94
CA ARG A 99 10.53 6.16 6.20
C ARG A 99 10.39 5.16 5.07
N ILE A 100 11.49 4.79 4.42
CA ILE A 100 11.51 3.72 3.41
C ILE A 100 11.89 2.41 4.11
N ILE A 101 11.13 1.36 3.84
CA ILE A 101 11.23 0.06 4.49
C ILE A 101 11.29 -1.02 3.40
N SER A 102 12.43 -1.70 3.30
CA SER A 102 12.57 -2.86 2.41
C SER A 102 12.33 -4.17 3.19
N ARG A 103 11.66 -5.14 2.57
CA ARG A 103 11.34 -6.47 3.13
C ARG A 103 11.59 -7.57 2.09
N GLU A 104 11.99 -8.75 2.55
CA GLU A 104 12.19 -9.94 1.72
C GLU A 104 11.00 -10.91 1.86
N ASP A 105 9.79 -10.36 1.71
CA ASP A 105 8.52 -11.10 1.86
C ASP A 105 7.67 -10.91 0.60
N SER A 106 6.54 -11.63 0.50
CA SER A 106 5.55 -11.30 -0.53
C SER A 106 5.01 -9.87 -0.29
N PRO A 107 4.71 -9.08 -1.35
CA PRO A 107 4.35 -7.67 -1.18
C PRO A 107 3.19 -7.40 -0.22
N ALA A 108 2.12 -8.19 -0.29
CA ALA A 108 0.99 -8.04 0.62
C ALA A 108 1.37 -8.36 2.08
N THR A 109 2.18 -9.40 2.30
CA THR A 109 2.67 -9.77 3.63
C THR A 109 3.56 -8.69 4.22
N ALA A 110 4.50 -8.14 3.43
CA ALA A 110 5.36 -7.04 3.85
C ALA A 110 4.55 -5.81 4.27
N ILE A 111 3.56 -5.41 3.46
CA ILE A 111 2.69 -4.25 3.73
C ILE A 111 1.91 -4.44 5.04
N LEU A 112 1.28 -5.61 5.22
CA LEU A 112 0.47 -5.91 6.40
C LEU A 112 1.35 -6.04 7.66
N ALA A 113 2.52 -6.67 7.57
CA ALA A 113 3.45 -6.78 8.67
C ALA A 113 3.93 -5.40 9.13
N VAL A 114 4.35 -4.54 8.19
CA VAL A 114 4.74 -3.16 8.53
C VAL A 114 3.58 -2.37 9.11
N GLN A 115 2.35 -2.55 8.59
CA GLN A 115 1.16 -1.91 9.18
C GLN A 115 1.00 -2.26 10.66
N GLU A 116 1.19 -3.52 11.04
CA GLU A 116 1.15 -3.95 12.44
C GLU A 116 2.35 -3.42 13.25
N GLU A 117 3.57 -3.46 12.70
CA GLU A 117 4.80 -3.01 13.38
C GLU A 117 4.78 -1.52 13.76
N VAL A 118 4.19 -0.68 12.91
CA VAL A 118 4.14 0.78 13.12
C VAL A 118 2.77 1.26 13.60
N ASP A 119 1.85 0.34 13.87
CA ASP A 119 0.45 0.62 14.23
C ASP A 119 -0.24 1.61 13.27
N ALA A 120 -0.02 1.44 11.96
CA ALA A 120 -0.45 2.40 10.94
C ALA A 120 -1.98 2.53 10.88
N ASP A 121 -2.48 3.75 10.67
CA ASP A 121 -3.90 4.09 10.62
C ASP A 121 -4.54 3.92 9.24
N LEU A 122 -3.72 3.89 8.18
CA LEU A 122 -4.16 3.87 6.79
C LEU A 122 -3.14 3.15 5.91
N ILE A 123 -3.62 2.30 5.00
CA ILE A 123 -2.80 1.70 3.94
C ILE A 123 -3.20 2.30 2.58
N LEU A 124 -2.22 2.65 1.75
CA LEU A 124 -2.43 2.97 0.34
C LEU A 124 -1.68 1.97 -0.56
N VAL A 125 -2.37 1.50 -1.60
CA VAL A 125 -1.81 0.63 -2.63
C VAL A 125 -2.32 1.05 -4.01
N GLY A 126 -1.56 0.77 -5.05
CA GLY A 126 -2.04 0.90 -6.42
C GLY A 126 -3.08 -0.17 -6.76
N THR A 127 -3.95 0.08 -7.75
CA THR A 127 -4.85 -0.95 -8.31
C THR A 127 -4.09 -2.08 -8.95
N ARG A 128 -2.87 -1.82 -9.43
CA ARG A 128 -2.01 -2.75 -10.16
C ARG A 128 -0.56 -2.50 -9.80
N GLY A 129 0.25 -3.54 -9.97
CA GLY A 129 1.70 -3.44 -9.88
C GLY A 129 2.36 -3.66 -11.23
N LEU A 130 3.70 -3.74 -11.23
CA LEU A 130 4.53 -3.95 -12.44
C LEU A 130 4.14 -5.23 -13.22
N HIS A 131 3.64 -6.25 -12.54
CA HIS A 131 3.35 -7.58 -13.10
C HIS A 131 1.86 -7.84 -13.35
N ALA A 132 1.01 -6.80 -13.39
CA ALA A 132 -0.43 -6.98 -13.49
C ALA A 132 -0.93 -7.31 -14.91
N ALA A 133 -1.89 -8.24 -15.00
CA ALA A 133 -2.54 -8.55 -16.27
C ALA A 133 -3.46 -7.40 -16.75
N PRO A 134 -3.51 -7.08 -18.06
CA PRO A 134 -4.23 -5.90 -18.58
C PRO A 134 -5.75 -5.86 -18.35
N LYS A 135 -6.39 -7.00 -18.04
CA LYS A 135 -7.86 -7.15 -18.00
C LYS A 135 -8.49 -7.11 -16.60
N LEU A 136 -7.69 -6.99 -15.54
CA LEU A 136 -8.20 -6.99 -14.16
C LEU A 136 -8.36 -5.57 -13.61
N PHE A 137 -9.45 -5.32 -12.89
CA PHE A 137 -9.70 -4.03 -12.20
C PHE A 137 -8.84 -3.87 -10.94
N LEU A 138 -8.56 -4.96 -10.23
CA LEU A 138 -7.70 -5.02 -9.04
C LEU A 138 -6.60 -6.08 -9.23
N GLY A 139 -5.40 -5.78 -8.75
CA GLY A 139 -4.25 -6.67 -8.71
C GLY A 139 -4.27 -7.61 -7.50
N SER A 140 -3.41 -8.62 -7.51
CA SER A 140 -3.28 -9.59 -6.43
C SER A 140 -2.96 -8.92 -5.09
N VAL A 141 -1.96 -8.03 -5.07
CA VAL A 141 -1.52 -7.33 -3.85
C VAL A 141 -2.65 -6.47 -3.27
N SER A 142 -3.30 -5.64 -4.08
CA SER A 142 -4.40 -4.79 -3.61
C SER A 142 -5.58 -5.60 -3.10
N THR A 143 -5.88 -6.74 -3.74
CA THR A 143 -6.96 -7.64 -3.32
C THR A 143 -6.64 -8.29 -1.98
N GLU A 144 -5.41 -8.78 -1.82
CA GLU A 144 -4.98 -9.45 -0.58
C GLU A 144 -4.88 -8.48 0.59
N VAL A 145 -4.33 -7.28 0.37
CA VAL A 145 -4.28 -6.22 1.39
C VAL A 145 -5.69 -5.80 1.80
N LEU A 146 -6.60 -5.58 0.84
CA LEU A 146 -8.00 -5.23 1.13
C LEU A 146 -8.70 -6.30 1.98
N ALA A 147 -8.44 -7.58 1.68
CA ALA A 147 -9.08 -8.69 2.38
C ALA A 147 -8.56 -8.92 3.82
N ARG A 148 -7.32 -8.52 4.12
CA ARG A 148 -6.63 -8.87 5.37
C ARG A 148 -6.33 -7.66 6.27
N SER A 149 -6.43 -6.43 5.76
CA SER A 149 -6.10 -5.24 6.52
C SER A 149 -7.00 -5.05 7.74
N ARG A 150 -6.40 -4.60 8.85
CA ARG A 150 -7.12 -4.19 10.07
C ARG A 150 -7.47 -2.71 10.10
N VAL A 151 -7.00 -1.96 9.10
CA VAL A 151 -7.21 -0.52 8.97
C VAL A 151 -7.75 -0.17 7.58
N PRO A 152 -8.33 1.03 7.40
CA PRO A 152 -8.77 1.47 6.08
C PRO A 152 -7.70 1.29 5.00
N VAL A 153 -8.14 0.85 3.82
CA VAL A 153 -7.29 0.68 2.64
C VAL A 153 -7.81 1.60 1.54
N THR A 154 -6.92 2.45 1.00
CA THR A 154 -7.20 3.23 -0.20
C THR A 154 -6.52 2.59 -1.40
N ILE A 155 -7.31 2.25 -2.41
CA ILE A 155 -6.80 1.70 -3.66
C ILE A 155 -6.77 2.82 -4.70
N VAL A 156 -5.59 3.06 -5.28
CA VAL A 156 -5.35 4.17 -6.21
C VAL A 156 -5.21 3.63 -7.63
N PRO A 157 -6.03 4.08 -8.60
CA PRO A 157 -5.95 3.68 -10.00
C PRO A 157 -4.55 3.88 -10.58
#